data_AF-G0HA94-F1
#
_entry.id   AF-G0HA94-F1
#
_cell.length_a   1.000
_cell.length_b   1.000
_cell.length_c   1.000
_cell.angle_alpha   90.00
_cell.angle_beta   90.00
_cell.angle_gamma   90.00
#
_symmetry.space_group_name_H-M   'P 1'
#
loop_
_entity.id
_entity.type
_entity.pdbx_description
1 polymer ?
#
loop_
_entity_poly.entity_id
_entity_poly.type
_entity_poly.pdbx_seq_one_letter_code
_entity_poly.pdbx_strand_id
1 'polypeptide(L)' 'MITVLDYSEDTATHHARLLAATRRAGRRRGTHDLIIAAHAAQSGRDLVSRDAAARFGELPGVSAVDPT' A
#
# COMPACT_ATOMS: atom_id res chain seq x y z
N MET A 1 -14.88 -12.79 12.39
CA MET A 1 -15.07 -11.32 12.53
C MET A 1 -13.92 -10.64 11.79
N ILE A 2 -14.18 -9.64 10.97
CA ILE A 2 -13.15 -8.94 10.18
C ILE A 2 -12.97 -7.54 10.76
N THR A 3 -11.71 -7.12 10.95
CA THR A 3 -11.38 -5.76 11.38
C THR A 3 -11.35 -4.82 10.18
N VAL A 4 -12.10 -3.71 10.25
CA VAL A 4 -12.06 -2.62 9.28
C VAL A 4 -11.22 -1.50 9.89
N LEU A 5 -10.24 -1.00 9.14
CA LEU A 5 -9.35 0.07 9.59
C LEU A 5 -9.81 1.40 8.99
N ASP A 6 -9.94 2.42 9.84
CA ASP A 6 -10.21 3.79 9.39
C ASP A 6 -8.95 4.43 8.83
N TYR A 7 -9.11 5.24 7.78
CA TYR A 7 -8.04 6.06 7.26
C TYR A 7 -7.73 7.20 8.22
N SER A 8 -6.57 7.14 8.88
CA SER A 8 -6.13 8.13 9.86
C SER A 8 -5.06 9.07 9.30
N GLU A 9 -4.67 10.09 10.07
CA GLU A 9 -3.55 10.97 9.73
C GLU A 9 -2.22 10.21 9.61
N ASP A 10 -2.02 9.15 10.40
CA ASP A 10 -0.86 8.26 10.26
C ASP A 10 -0.91 7.54 8.91
N THR A 11 -2.06 6.97 8.54
CA THR A 11 -2.23 6.39 7.20
C THR A 11 -1.94 7.42 6.12
N ALA A 12 -2.41 8.66 6.28
CA ALA A 12 -2.15 9.74 5.33
C ALA A 12 -0.67 10.08 5.18
N THR A 13 0.09 10.04 6.27
CA THR A 13 1.54 10.24 6.25
C THR A 13 2.24 9.14 5.45
N HIS A 14 1.86 7.88 5.65
CA HIS A 14 2.38 6.77 4.86
C HIS A 14 1.99 6.89 3.39
N HIS A 15 0.74 7.26 3.10
CA HIS A 15 0.24 7.47 1.74
C HIS A 15 1.04 8.56 1.01
N ALA A 16 1.29 9.71 1.64
CA ALA A 16 2.09 10.79 1.05
C ALA A 16 3.52 10.34 0.70
N ARG A 17 4.15 9.52 1.56
CA ARG A 17 5.49 8.95 1.30
C ARG A 17 5.49 8.03 0.08
N LEU A 18 4.49 7.15 -0.02
CA LEU A 18 4.32 6.25 -1.17
C LEU A 18 4.04 7.01 -2.47
N LEU A 19 3.21 8.05 -2.40
CA LEU A 19 2.92 8.93 -3.53
C LEU A 19 4.18 9.64 -4.03
N ALA A 20 5.02 10.14 -3.11
CA ALA A 20 6.30 10.74 -3.48
C ALA A 20 7.27 9.71 -4.09
N ALA A 21 7.35 8.50 -3.54
CA ALA A 21 8.21 7.44 -4.05
C ALA A 21 7.82 6.99 -5.46
N THR A 22 6.53 6.73 -5.70
CA THR A 22 6.01 6.31 -7.01
C THR A 22 6.16 7.40 -8.07
N ARG A 23 5.97 8.67 -7.71
CA ARG A 23 6.27 9.81 -8.58
C ARG A 23 7.74 9.86 -8.98
N ARG A 24 8.66 9.71 -8.02
CA ARG A 24 10.10 9.66 -8.30
C ARG A 24 10.50 8.48 -9.19
N ALA A 25 9.86 7.33 -9.02
CA ALA A 25 10.12 6.13 -9.81
C ALA A 25 9.49 6.16 -11.23
N GLY A 26 8.68 7.18 -11.55
CA GLY A 26 8.00 7.28 -12.85
C GLY A 26 6.90 6.23 -13.09
N ARG A 27 6.58 5.39 -12.10
CA ARG A 27 5.55 4.35 -12.21
C ARG A 27 4.31 4.76 -11.43
N ARG A 28 3.29 5.27 -12.14
CA ARG A 28 1.98 5.54 -11.52
C ARG A 28 1.37 4.24 -10.99
N ARG A 29 0.69 4.32 -9.84
CA ARG A 29 -0.11 3.25 -9.25
C ARG A 29 -1.58 3.64 -9.33
N GLY A 30 -2.49 2.68 -9.18
CA GLY A 30 -3.92 2.95 -9.13
C GLY A 30 -4.25 3.91 -7.99
N THR A 31 -5.33 4.68 -8.15
CA THR A 31 -5.74 5.69 -7.16
C THR A 31 -5.97 5.09 -5.77
N HIS A 32 -6.52 3.87 -5.70
CA HIS A 32 -6.82 3.20 -4.44
C HIS A 32 -5.65 2.34 -3.92
N ASP A 33 -4.76 1.88 -4.82
CA ASP A 33 -3.64 1.01 -4.47
C ASP A 33 -2.75 1.63 -3.40
N LEU A 34 -2.46 2.93 -3.51
CA LEU A 34 -1.60 3.62 -2.56
C LEU A 34 -2.26 3.82 -1.19
N ILE A 35 -3.58 3.92 -1.13
CA ILE A 35 -4.32 4.01 0.14
C ILE A 35 -4.28 2.65 0.85
N ILE A 36 -4.51 1.56 0.12
CA ILE A 36 -4.44 0.19 0.67
C ILE A 36 -3.01 -0.12 1.13
N ALA A 37 -2.01 0.20 0.30
CA ALA A 37 -0.60 0.02 0.62
C ALA A 37 -0.17 0.87 1.84
N ALA A 38 -0.72 2.07 1.99
CA ALA A 38 -0.44 2.91 3.14
C ALA A 38 -0.95 2.28 4.45
N HIS A 39 -2.14 1.66 4.45
CA HIS A 39 -2.62 0.91 5.61
C HIS A 39 -1.73 -0.28 5.95
N ALA A 40 -1.31 -1.05 4.95
CA ALA A 40 -0.38 -2.17 5.16
C ALA A 40 0.93 -1.68 5.79
N ALA A 41 1.52 -0.62 5.23
CA ALA A 41 2.78 -0.05 5.72
C ALA A 41 2.67 0.59 7.10
N GLN A 42 1.59 1.33 7.38
CA GLN A 42 1.35 1.97 8.67
C GLN A 42 1.17 0.92 9.78
N SER A 43 0.52 -0.19 9.46
CA SER A 43 0.04 -1.14 10.45
C SER A 43 0.87 -2.43 10.54
N GLY A 44 1.94 -2.53 9.72
CA GLY A 44 2.84 -3.68 9.68
C GLY A 44 2.20 -4.98 9.19
N ARG A 45 1.13 -4.88 8.39
CA ARG A 45 0.38 -6.03 7.86
C ARG A 45 0.84 -6.41 6.46
N ASP A 46 0.73 -7.70 6.12
CA ASP A 46 0.90 -8.16 4.75
C ASP A 46 -0.29 -7.74 3.88
N LEU A 47 0.00 -7.16 2.72
CA LEU A 47 -0.98 -6.86 1.68
C LEU A 47 -1.19 -8.11 0.82
N VAL A 48 -2.33 -8.75 1.01
CA VAL A 48 -2.72 -9.93 0.22
C VAL A 48 -3.43 -9.48 -1.06
N SER A 49 -2.92 -9.85 -2.24
CA SER A 49 -3.53 -9.48 -3.52
C SER A 49 -3.26 -10.51 -4.61
N ARG A 50 -4.27 -10.81 -5.44
CA ARG A 50 -4.11 -11.57 -6.69
C ARG A 50 -3.62 -10.71 -7.87
N ASP A 51 -3.60 -9.38 -7.71
CA ASP A 51 -3.07 -8.49 -8.72
C ASP A 51 -1.55 -8.40 -8.61
N ALA A 52 -0.86 -9.36 -9.23
CA ALA A 52 0.58 -9.35 -9.31
C ALA A 52 1.12 -8.14 -10.11
N ALA A 53 0.34 -7.54 -11.02
CA ALA A 53 0.76 -6.42 -11.86
C ALA A 53 0.83 -5.10 -11.08
N ALA A 54 0.07 -4.97 -9.98
CA ALA A 54 0.17 -3.84 -9.06
C ALA A 54 1.55 -3.72 -8.38
N ARG A 55 2.30 -4.84 -8.28
CA ARG A 55 3.66 -4.90 -7.75
C ARG A 55 3.79 -4.19 -6.39
N PHE A 56 2.88 -4.50 -5.46
CA PHE A 56 2.82 -3.87 -4.13
C PHE A 56 4.10 -4.06 -3.32
N GLY A 57 4.79 -5.19 -3.47
CA GLY A 57 6.08 -5.45 -2.80
C GLY A 57 7.24 -4.56 -3.26
N GLU A 58 7.09 -3.79 -4.35
CA GLU A 58 8.08 -2.77 -4.75
C GLU A 58 7.88 -1.44 -3.98
N LEU A 59 6.77 -1.29 -3.24
CA LEU A 59 6.47 -0.07 -2.51
C LEU A 59 7.24 -0.03 -1.17
N PRO A 60 7.86 1.11 -0.82
CA PRO A 60 8.62 1.21 0.43
C PRO A 60 7.78 0.90 1.67
N GLY A 61 8.24 -0.05 2.49
CA GLY A 61 7.57 -0.42 3.74
C GLY A 61 6.30 -1.26 3.56
N VAL A 62 6.05 -1.79 2.37
CA VAL A 62 4.91 -2.67 2.09
C VAL A 62 5.39 -4.10 1.90
N SER A 63 4.90 -5.02 2.73
CA SER A 63 5.02 -6.46 2.49
C SER A 63 3.78 -6.91 1.72
N ALA A 64 3.95 -7.72 0.67
CA ALA A 64 2.85 -8.17 -0.16
C ALA A 64 2.98 -9.67 -0.48
N VAL A 65 1.85 -10.37 -0.45
CA VAL A 65 1.76 -11.81 -0.69
C VAL A 65 0.64 -12.14 -1.67
N ASP A 66 0.85 -13.13 -2.52
CA ASP A 66 -0.18 -13.68 -3.40
C ASP A 66 -0.98 -14.74 -2.62
N PRO A 67 -2.31 -14.64 -2.53
CA PRO A 67 -3.14 -15.71 -1.98
C PRO A 67 -3.25 -16.85 -3.00
N THR A 68 -2.46 -17.92 -2.79
CA THR A 68 -2.59 -19.23 -3.44
C THR A 68 -4.02 -19.75 -3.46
#